data_AF-A0A7V9L496-F1
#
_entry.id   AF-A0A7V9L496-F1
#
_cell.length_a   1.000
_cell.length_b   1.000
_cell.length_c   1.000
_cell.angle_alpha   90.00
_cell.angle_beta   90.00
_cell.angle_gamma   90.00
#
_symmetry.space_group_name_H-M   'P 1'
#
loop_
_entity.id
_entity.type
_entity.pdbx_description
1 polymer ?
#
loop_
_entity_poly.entity_id
_entity_poly.type
_entity_poly.pdbx_seq_one_letter_code
_entity_poly.pdbx_strand_id
1 'polypeptide(L)'
;FATVRALGSALADAVAPKRPWAQDQIGALVLEMFADETAARRAAVAQAIANDGAALHGPPIASNSAENEDDEQGFPSVETEAGPISGDIQTVVERMALRAATGVSLPPGGQPIAAPEIGTAPPRQSRVWMYIALVLVVLAGGGVALAFVMQQQPPERQDPIILEQADAATRDKDMKTVLRHTGELASCTSKYRVSVEAATVDMMIDSAGKLESVRFEPAEIDSGPLGGCLRTALGKIAFVKRNASTGLHLDLSLPPRKS
;
A
#
# COMPACT_ATOMS: atom_id res chain seq x y z
N PHE A 1 -16.32 -8.66 -11.60
CA PHE A 1 -16.94 -9.59 -10.61
C PHE A 1 -16.75 -11.07 -10.93
N ALA A 2 -16.66 -11.50 -12.19
CA ALA A 2 -16.44 -12.91 -12.53
C ALA A 2 -15.09 -13.46 -12.01
N THR A 3 -14.02 -12.68 -12.13
CA THR A 3 -12.67 -13.00 -11.61
C THR A 3 -12.65 -13.17 -10.09
N VAL A 4 -13.28 -12.27 -9.35
CA VAL A 4 -13.39 -12.38 -7.88
C VAL A 4 -14.13 -13.65 -7.45
N ARG A 5 -15.17 -14.05 -8.20
CA ARG A 5 -15.92 -15.29 -7.93
C ARG A 5 -15.09 -16.55 -8.21
N ALA A 6 -14.33 -16.55 -9.30
CA ALA A 6 -13.43 -17.64 -9.66
C ALA A 6 -12.27 -17.80 -8.66
N LEU A 7 -11.69 -16.67 -8.21
CA LEU A 7 -10.68 -16.66 -7.15
C LEU A 7 -11.24 -17.18 -5.83
N GLY A 8 -12.47 -16.77 -5.47
CA GLY A 8 -13.15 -17.25 -4.27
C GLY A 8 -13.37 -18.76 -4.27
N SER A 9 -13.77 -19.35 -5.40
CA SER A 9 -13.88 -20.81 -5.52
C SER A 9 -12.53 -21.52 -5.47
N ALA A 10 -11.48 -20.95 -6.08
CA ALA A 10 -10.15 -21.53 -6.05
C ALA A 10 -9.53 -21.48 -4.64
N LEU A 11 -9.74 -20.39 -3.89
CA LEU A 11 -9.33 -20.31 -2.48
C LEU A 11 -10.12 -21.27 -1.59
N ALA A 12 -11.43 -21.43 -1.82
CA ALA A 12 -12.24 -22.36 -1.04
C ALA A 12 -11.78 -23.81 -1.22
N ASP A 13 -11.34 -24.18 -2.43
CA ASP A 13 -10.76 -25.50 -2.70
C ASP A 13 -9.35 -25.63 -2.12
N ALA A 14 -8.57 -24.55 -2.08
CA ALA A 14 -7.23 -24.52 -1.47
C ALA A 14 -7.25 -24.67 0.06
N VAL A 15 -8.32 -24.25 0.73
CA VAL A 15 -8.49 -24.39 2.19
C VAL A 15 -9.02 -25.78 2.58
N ALA A 16 -9.38 -26.62 1.61
CA ALA A 16 -9.82 -27.98 1.90
C ALA A 16 -8.65 -28.80 2.51
N PRO A 17 -8.86 -29.50 3.64
CA PRO A 17 -7.80 -30.17 4.41
C PRO A 17 -7.12 -31.35 3.69
N LYS A 18 -7.53 -31.65 2.45
CA LYS A 18 -7.09 -32.83 1.70
C LYS A 18 -5.84 -32.60 0.87
N ARG A 19 -5.43 -31.35 0.59
CA ARG A 19 -4.22 -31.10 -0.21
C ARG A 19 -3.57 -29.76 0.12
N PRO A 20 -2.46 -29.73 0.86
CA PRO A 20 -1.70 -28.50 1.05
C PRO A 20 -1.14 -28.05 -0.31
N TRP A 21 -1.40 -26.79 -0.67
CA TRP A 21 -0.81 -26.19 -1.86
C TRP A 21 0.68 -25.95 -1.62
N ALA A 22 1.47 -26.20 -2.65
CA ALA A 22 2.85 -25.77 -2.67
C ALA A 22 2.91 -24.27 -3.07
N GLN A 23 3.92 -23.55 -2.58
CA GLN A 23 4.03 -22.08 -2.75
C GLN A 23 4.08 -21.66 -4.22
N ASP A 24 4.62 -22.51 -5.09
CA ASP A 24 4.67 -22.35 -6.55
C ASP A 24 3.28 -22.42 -7.21
N GLN A 25 2.36 -23.23 -6.68
CA GLN A 25 1.00 -23.36 -7.20
C GLN A 25 0.16 -22.11 -6.96
N ILE A 26 0.36 -21.44 -5.82
CA ILE A 26 -0.31 -20.18 -5.50
C ILE A 26 0.14 -19.09 -6.48
N GLY A 27 1.45 -19.00 -6.74
CA GLY A 27 2.01 -18.04 -7.69
C GLY A 27 1.48 -18.27 -9.12
N ALA A 28 1.42 -19.53 -9.56
CA ALA A 28 0.89 -19.88 -10.88
C ALA A 28 -0.60 -19.50 -11.02
N LEU A 29 -1.43 -19.77 -10.01
CA LEU A 29 -2.85 -19.41 -10.03
C LEU A 29 -3.05 -17.90 -10.14
N VAL A 30 -2.32 -17.12 -9.36
CA VAL A 30 -2.41 -15.65 -9.39
C VAL A 30 -1.98 -15.13 -10.76
N LEU A 31 -0.87 -15.62 -11.30
CA LEU A 31 -0.38 -15.20 -12.61
C LEU A 31 -1.37 -15.56 -13.74
N GLU A 32 -2.00 -16.74 -13.68
CA GLU A 32 -3.00 -17.17 -14.66
C GLU A 32 -4.28 -16.32 -14.56
N MET A 33 -4.77 -16.06 -13.34
CA MET A 33 -5.98 -15.27 -13.12
C MET A 33 -5.86 -13.79 -13.48
N PHE A 34 -4.65 -13.23 -13.39
CA PHE A 34 -4.38 -11.83 -13.70
C PHE A 34 -3.60 -11.66 -15.01
N ALA A 35 -3.41 -12.70 -15.81
CA ALA A 35 -2.67 -12.63 -17.07
C ALA A 35 -3.24 -11.55 -18.01
N ASP A 36 -4.56 -11.58 -18.21
CA ASP A 36 -5.27 -10.63 -19.08
C ASP A 36 -5.24 -9.20 -18.53
N GLU A 37 -5.42 -9.02 -17.22
CA GLU A 37 -5.39 -7.69 -16.59
C GLU A 37 -3.97 -7.10 -16.59
N THR A 38 -2.96 -7.94 -16.38
CA THR A 38 -1.56 -7.54 -16.45
C THR A 38 -1.17 -7.18 -17.88
N ALA A 39 -1.63 -7.95 -18.88
CA ALA A 39 -1.44 -7.64 -20.29
C ALA A 39 -2.12 -6.32 -20.67
N ALA A 40 -3.36 -6.08 -20.21
CA ALA A 40 -4.09 -4.84 -20.44
C ALA A 40 -3.40 -3.64 -19.80
N ARG A 41 -2.93 -3.75 -18.55
CA ARG A 41 -2.17 -2.68 -17.87
C ARG A 41 -0.84 -2.40 -18.56
N ARG A 42 -0.12 -3.43 -19.01
CA ARG A 42 1.12 -3.26 -19.78
C ARG A 42 0.87 -2.57 -21.11
N ALA A 43 -0.22 -2.91 -21.81
CA ALA A 43 -0.61 -2.24 -23.03
C ALA A 43 -0.97 -0.77 -22.78
N ALA A 44 -1.70 -0.46 -21.70
CA ALA A 44 -2.04 0.91 -21.32
C ALA A 44 -0.79 1.74 -20.96
N VAL A 45 0.17 1.16 -20.23
CA VAL A 45 1.45 1.82 -19.92
C VAL A 45 2.29 2.01 -21.19
N ALA A 46 2.39 1.00 -22.05
CA ALA A 46 3.09 1.11 -23.32
C ALA A 46 2.47 2.18 -24.23
N GLN A 47 1.14 2.31 -24.22
CA GLN A 47 0.41 3.34 -24.97
C GLN A 47 0.61 4.73 -24.37
N ALA A 48 0.64 4.87 -23.04
CA ALA A 48 0.99 6.13 -22.37
C ALA A 48 2.43 6.56 -22.72
N ILE A 49 3.39 5.63 -22.66
CA ILE A 49 4.78 5.88 -23.06
C ILE A 49 4.89 6.21 -24.55
N ALA A 50 4.13 5.55 -25.43
CA ALA A 50 4.15 5.82 -26.86
C ALA A 50 3.52 7.18 -27.21
N ASN A 51 2.46 7.57 -26.50
CA ASN A 51 1.78 8.85 -26.70
C ASN A 51 2.60 10.03 -26.12
N ASP A 52 3.25 9.84 -24.97
CA ASP A 52 4.13 10.85 -24.37
C ASP A 52 5.52 10.87 -25.01
N GLY A 53 6.01 9.74 -25.53
CA GLY A 53 7.33 9.57 -26.14
C GLY A 53 7.48 10.17 -27.55
N ALA A 54 6.41 10.69 -28.15
CA ALA A 54 6.51 11.51 -29.36
C ALA A 54 7.08 12.91 -29.07
N ALA A 55 7.15 13.30 -27.80
CA ALA A 55 7.82 14.52 -27.33
C ALA A 55 8.87 14.14 -26.27
N LEU A 56 10.15 14.33 -26.63
CA LEU A 56 11.36 14.23 -25.80
C LEU A 56 11.99 12.84 -25.59
N HIS A 57 13.15 12.66 -26.22
CA HIS A 57 14.24 11.84 -25.71
C HIS A 57 14.79 12.44 -24.42
N GLY A 58 14.35 11.92 -23.27
CA GLY A 58 14.97 12.13 -21.98
C GLY A 58 14.38 11.14 -20.95
N PRO A 59 15.18 10.56 -20.03
CA PRO A 59 14.64 9.72 -18.97
C PRO A 59 13.65 10.53 -18.12
N PRO A 60 12.55 9.92 -17.63
CA PRO A 60 11.47 10.65 -16.97
C PRO A 60 11.93 11.11 -15.58
N ILE A 61 12.49 12.31 -15.53
CA ILE A 61 12.54 13.12 -14.32
C ILE A 61 11.27 13.97 -14.37
N ALA A 62 10.46 13.91 -13.31
CA ALA A 62 9.26 14.73 -13.17
C ALA A 62 9.65 16.22 -13.05
N SER A 63 9.84 16.88 -14.20
CA SER A 63 10.10 18.31 -14.29
C SER A 63 8.77 19.04 -14.45
N ASN A 64 8.27 19.60 -13.36
CA ASN A 64 7.27 20.66 -13.38
C ASN A 64 7.94 21.94 -13.90
N SER A 65 7.98 22.14 -15.22
CA SER A 65 8.45 23.40 -15.80
C SER A 65 7.32 24.42 -15.81
N ALA A 66 7.34 25.26 -14.79
CA ALA A 66 6.82 26.62 -14.88
C ALA A 66 7.76 27.46 -15.74
N GLU A 67 7.18 28.37 -16.51
CA GLU A 67 7.86 29.44 -17.22
C GLU A 67 8.72 30.23 -16.23
N ASN A 68 10.03 30.30 -16.48
CA ASN A 68 10.91 31.29 -15.86
C ASN A 68 11.87 31.78 -16.92
N GLU A 69 11.69 33.05 -17.27
CA GLU A 69 12.66 33.89 -17.97
C GLU A 69 13.88 34.11 -17.05
N ASP A 70 15.06 34.18 -17.68
CA ASP A 70 16.32 34.73 -17.18
C ASP A 70 16.86 34.21 -15.82
N ASP A 71 17.93 33.40 -15.87
CA ASP A 71 19.25 33.91 -15.49
C ASP A 71 20.35 32.86 -15.74
N GLU A 72 21.40 33.31 -16.42
CA GLU A 72 22.62 32.57 -16.74
C GLU A 72 23.39 32.19 -15.46
N GLN A 73 23.41 30.91 -15.11
CA GLN A 73 24.44 30.33 -14.24
C GLN A 73 24.61 28.84 -14.56
N GLY A 74 25.57 28.57 -15.45
CA GLY A 74 25.92 27.23 -15.91
C GLY A 74 26.48 26.36 -14.78
N PHE A 75 25.82 25.24 -14.52
CA PHE A 75 26.40 24.13 -13.77
C PHE A 75 27.28 23.28 -14.69
N PRO A 76 28.42 22.75 -14.22
CA PRO A 76 29.28 21.89 -15.03
C PRO A 76 28.61 20.55 -15.33
N SER A 77 28.52 20.20 -16.62
CA SER A 77 27.99 18.94 -17.11
C SER A 77 28.82 17.76 -16.59
N VAL A 78 28.22 16.88 -15.79
CA VAL A 78 28.82 15.59 -15.42
C VAL A 78 28.45 14.58 -16.51
N GLU A 79 29.43 14.24 -17.34
CA GLU A 79 29.32 13.17 -18.32
C GLU A 79 29.13 11.83 -17.58
N THR A 80 27.89 11.35 -17.52
CA THR A 80 27.59 10.03 -16.97
C THR A 80 27.42 9.08 -18.16
N GLU A 81 28.48 8.34 -18.46
CA GLU A 81 28.52 7.33 -19.53
C GLU A 81 27.63 6.14 -19.12
N ALA A 82 26.37 6.18 -19.55
CA ALA A 82 25.41 5.10 -19.32
C ALA A 82 25.60 4.01 -20.40
N GLY A 83 26.32 2.94 -20.04
CA GLY A 83 26.41 1.73 -20.85
C GLY A 83 25.06 0.99 -20.96
N PRO A 84 24.75 0.33 -22.09
CA PRO A 84 23.49 -0.38 -22.28
C PRO A 84 23.48 -1.71 -21.51
N ILE A 85 22.70 -1.80 -20.43
CA ILE A 85 22.33 -3.08 -19.82
C ILE A 85 21.06 -3.59 -20.51
N SER A 86 21.25 -4.24 -21.67
CA SER A 86 20.21 -5.05 -22.30
C SER A 86 20.22 -6.44 -21.66
N GLY A 87 19.47 -6.59 -20.57
CA GLY A 87 19.22 -7.87 -19.91
C GLY A 87 17.91 -8.48 -20.40
N ASP A 88 18.02 -9.52 -21.21
CA ASP A 88 16.93 -10.25 -21.85
C ASP A 88 16.08 -11.04 -20.84
N ILE A 89 14.97 -10.46 -20.38
CA ILE A 89 13.99 -11.08 -19.45
C ILE A 89 13.01 -12.03 -20.17
N GLN A 90 13.00 -12.09 -21.52
CA GLN A 90 12.07 -12.96 -22.25
C GLN A 90 12.40 -14.46 -22.11
N THR A 91 13.66 -14.81 -21.82
CA THR A 91 14.12 -16.21 -21.78
C THR A 91 13.62 -17.03 -20.57
N VAL A 92 13.10 -16.40 -19.53
CA VAL A 92 12.63 -17.11 -18.31
C VAL A 92 11.21 -17.67 -18.47
N VAL A 93 10.35 -17.00 -19.24
CA VAL A 93 8.96 -17.44 -19.45
C VAL A 93 8.88 -18.63 -20.41
N GLU A 94 9.76 -18.70 -21.39
CA GLU A 94 9.75 -19.77 -22.41
C GLU A 94 10.24 -21.12 -21.86
N ARG A 95 11.08 -21.14 -20.81
CA ARG A 95 11.54 -22.38 -20.17
C ARG A 95 10.51 -23.05 -19.27
N MET A 96 9.45 -22.35 -18.82
CA MET A 96 8.39 -22.98 -18.02
C MET A 96 7.34 -23.66 -18.90
N ALA A 97 7.07 -23.14 -20.10
CA ALA A 97 6.09 -23.73 -21.03
C ALA A 97 6.53 -25.11 -21.56
N LEU A 98 7.84 -25.36 -21.71
CA LEU A 98 8.35 -26.63 -22.25
C LEU A 98 8.33 -27.80 -21.24
N ARG A 99 8.17 -27.52 -19.94
CA ARG A 99 8.19 -28.57 -18.88
C ARG A 99 6.81 -29.10 -18.52
N ALA A 100 5.74 -28.44 -18.97
CA ALA A 100 4.36 -28.92 -18.82
C ALA A 100 3.96 -29.94 -19.90
N ALA A 101 4.74 -30.05 -20.99
CA ALA A 101 4.42 -30.93 -22.13
C ALA A 101 5.05 -32.33 -22.03
N THR A 102 5.98 -32.59 -21.11
CA THR A 102 6.57 -33.92 -20.89
C THR A 102 5.79 -34.69 -19.84
N GLY A 103 4.69 -35.30 -20.28
CA GLY A 103 3.97 -36.31 -19.51
C GLY A 103 4.89 -37.47 -19.12
N VAL A 104 5.31 -37.48 -17.86
CA VAL A 104 6.00 -38.62 -17.24
C VAL A 104 4.98 -39.73 -17.03
N SER A 105 4.94 -40.66 -17.98
CA SER A 105 4.27 -41.95 -17.85
C SER A 105 4.98 -42.78 -16.75
N LEU A 106 4.31 -43.04 -15.64
CA LEU A 106 4.79 -43.94 -14.59
C LEU A 106 4.69 -45.41 -15.08
N PRO A 107 5.70 -46.25 -14.81
CA PRO A 107 5.67 -47.66 -15.18
C PRO A 107 4.60 -48.44 -14.38
N PRO A 108 3.87 -49.38 -15.00
CA PRO A 108 2.92 -50.23 -14.29
C PRO A 108 3.68 -51.39 -13.64
N GLY A 109 3.83 -51.37 -12.32
CA GLY A 109 4.54 -52.46 -11.63
C GLY A 109 4.77 -52.23 -10.15
N GLY A 110 3.70 -52.13 -9.37
CA GLY A 110 3.76 -52.15 -7.91
C GLY A 110 2.92 -53.30 -7.37
N GLN A 111 3.57 -54.30 -6.79
CA GLN A 111 2.91 -55.42 -6.12
C GLN A 111 2.03 -54.94 -4.95
N PRO A 112 0.90 -55.62 -4.65
CA PRO A 112 0.07 -55.28 -3.50
C PRO A 112 0.83 -55.60 -2.21
N ILE A 113 1.30 -54.55 -1.53
CA ILE A 113 1.78 -54.67 -0.16
C ILE A 113 0.55 -54.98 0.71
N ALA A 114 0.53 -56.17 1.30
CA ALA A 114 -0.51 -56.60 2.21
C ALA A 114 -0.66 -55.59 3.36
N ALA A 115 -1.85 -55.05 3.49
CA ALA A 115 -2.21 -54.14 4.57
C ALA A 115 -2.11 -54.90 5.90
N PRO A 116 -1.40 -54.37 6.91
CA PRO A 116 -1.45 -54.95 8.25
C PRO A 116 -2.88 -54.80 8.77
N GLU A 117 -3.51 -55.92 9.15
CA GLU A 117 -4.76 -55.94 9.89
C GLU A 117 -4.56 -55.26 11.25
N ILE A 118 -4.83 -53.95 11.28
CA ILE A 118 -4.90 -53.19 12.51
C ILE A 118 -6.18 -53.63 13.22
N GLY A 119 -6.02 -54.50 14.22
CA GLY A 119 -7.09 -54.91 15.11
C GLY A 119 -7.81 -53.68 15.67
N THR A 120 -9.05 -53.50 15.23
CA THR A 120 -9.96 -52.44 15.67
C THR A 120 -10.43 -52.76 17.08
N ALA A 121 -9.60 -52.44 18.07
CA ALA A 121 -10.07 -52.39 19.45
C ALA A 121 -11.16 -51.30 19.55
N PRO A 122 -12.32 -51.59 20.18
CA PRO A 122 -13.40 -50.62 20.29
C PRO A 122 -12.88 -49.39 21.06
N PRO A 123 -13.05 -48.17 20.51
CA PRO A 123 -12.53 -46.98 21.14
C PRO A 123 -13.25 -46.79 22.48
N ARG A 124 -12.50 -46.90 23.58
CA ARG A 124 -12.96 -46.43 24.89
C ARG A 124 -13.22 -44.93 24.73
N GLN A 125 -14.50 -44.54 24.74
CA GLN A 125 -14.94 -43.15 24.63
C GLN A 125 -14.32 -42.33 25.75
N SER A 126 -13.18 -41.71 25.43
CA SER A 126 -12.50 -40.78 26.31
C SER A 126 -13.28 -39.47 26.31
N ARG A 127 -13.78 -39.06 27.48
CA ARG A 127 -14.45 -37.77 27.68
C ARG A 127 -13.58 -36.58 27.25
N VAL A 128 -12.25 -36.77 27.13
CA VAL A 128 -11.31 -35.76 26.63
C VAL A 128 -11.64 -35.32 25.20
N TRP A 129 -12.14 -36.22 24.34
CA TRP A 129 -12.51 -35.86 22.96
C TRP A 129 -13.71 -34.92 22.89
N MET A 130 -14.65 -34.99 23.85
CA MET A 130 -15.76 -34.04 23.93
C MET A 130 -15.28 -32.63 24.29
N TYR A 131 -14.31 -32.49 25.20
CA TYR A 131 -13.76 -31.18 25.53
C TYR A 131 -12.99 -30.56 24.37
N ILE A 132 -12.20 -31.36 23.63
CA ILE A 132 -11.48 -30.87 22.44
C ILE A 132 -12.48 -30.43 21.36
N ALA A 133 -13.52 -31.22 21.10
CA ALA A 133 -14.56 -30.84 20.15
C ALA A 133 -15.27 -29.55 20.57
N LEU A 134 -15.58 -29.38 21.85
CA LEU A 134 -16.24 -28.17 22.37
C LEU A 134 -15.35 -26.92 22.25
N VAL A 135 -14.05 -27.02 22.55
CA VAL A 135 -13.09 -25.92 22.37
C VAL A 135 -12.97 -25.53 20.90
N LEU A 136 -12.90 -26.50 19.98
CA LEU A 136 -12.85 -26.22 18.54
C LEU A 136 -14.12 -25.53 18.04
N VAL A 137 -15.30 -25.93 18.52
CA VAL A 137 -16.57 -25.27 18.17
C VAL A 137 -16.63 -23.84 18.70
N VAL A 138 -16.15 -23.58 19.92
CA VAL A 138 -16.10 -22.22 20.49
C VAL A 138 -15.11 -21.33 19.73
N LEU A 139 -13.93 -21.85 19.37
CA LEU A 139 -12.95 -21.10 18.58
C LEU A 139 -13.46 -20.81 17.17
N ALA A 140 -14.09 -21.78 16.50
CA ALA A 140 -14.69 -21.57 15.19
C ALA A 140 -15.86 -20.59 15.24
N GLY A 141 -16.74 -20.69 16.25
CA GLY A 141 -17.87 -19.78 16.43
C GLY A 141 -17.44 -18.34 16.79
N GLY A 142 -16.42 -18.20 17.64
CA GLY A 142 -15.85 -16.90 18.03
C GLY A 142 -15.27 -16.15 16.84
N GLY A 143 -14.57 -16.85 15.93
CA GLY A 143 -14.02 -16.25 14.70
C GLY A 143 -15.12 -15.70 13.77
N VAL A 144 -16.22 -16.43 13.60
CA VAL A 144 -17.35 -15.98 12.76
C VAL A 144 -18.06 -14.77 13.36
N ALA A 145 -18.24 -14.73 14.68
CA ALA A 145 -18.84 -13.57 15.36
C ALA A 145 -17.96 -12.32 15.21
N LEU A 146 -16.64 -12.45 15.31
CA LEU A 146 -15.71 -11.34 15.16
C LEU A 146 -15.66 -10.82 13.71
N ALA A 147 -15.65 -11.74 12.74
CA ALA A 147 -15.75 -11.39 11.33
C ALA A 147 -17.09 -10.69 11.02
N PHE A 148 -18.20 -11.15 11.60
CA PHE A 148 -19.50 -10.54 11.42
C PHE A 148 -19.58 -9.15 12.06
N VAL A 149 -18.99 -8.94 13.24
CA VAL A 149 -18.89 -7.62 13.88
C VAL A 149 -18.01 -6.67 13.06
N MET A 150 -16.89 -7.15 12.52
CA MET A 150 -16.07 -6.34 11.61
C MET A 150 -16.79 -6.04 10.29
N GLN A 151 -17.61 -6.95 9.79
CA GLN A 151 -18.40 -6.75 8.58
C GLN A 151 -19.59 -5.82 8.80
N GLN A 152 -20.07 -5.70 10.05
CA GLN A 152 -21.12 -4.77 10.46
C GLN A 152 -20.61 -3.40 10.90
N GLN A 153 -19.30 -3.19 11.03
CA GLN A 153 -18.80 -1.83 10.96
C GLN A 153 -19.26 -1.32 9.59
N PRO A 154 -20.23 -0.37 9.54
CA PRO A 154 -20.55 0.28 8.28
C PRO A 154 -19.19 0.73 7.78
N PRO A 155 -18.76 0.38 6.54
CA PRO A 155 -17.51 0.89 6.03
C PRO A 155 -17.54 2.36 6.38
N GLU A 156 -16.64 2.78 7.28
CA GLU A 156 -16.53 4.18 7.67
C GLU A 156 -16.60 4.87 6.33
N ARG A 157 -17.63 5.70 6.16
CA ARG A 157 -18.04 6.23 4.88
C ARG A 157 -16.84 7.01 4.34
N GLN A 158 -15.93 6.29 3.72
CA GLN A 158 -15.03 6.73 2.69
C GLN A 158 -16.03 6.96 1.57
N ASP A 159 -16.80 8.06 1.73
CA ASP A 159 -17.25 8.81 0.58
C ASP A 159 -16.03 8.78 -0.34
N PRO A 160 -16.21 8.24 -1.57
CA PRO A 160 -15.10 8.02 -2.47
C PRO A 160 -14.27 9.28 -2.36
N ILE A 161 -12.98 9.10 -2.13
CA ILE A 161 -11.99 10.15 -2.16
C ILE A 161 -12.07 10.76 -3.57
N ILE A 162 -13.09 11.58 -3.77
CA ILE A 162 -13.01 12.89 -4.33
C ILE A 162 -12.29 13.66 -3.21
N LEU A 163 -11.01 13.35 -3.00
CA LEU A 163 -10.00 14.35 -3.32
C LEU A 163 -10.34 14.70 -4.78
N GLU A 164 -11.37 15.49 -5.07
CA GLU A 164 -11.34 16.94 -4.83
C GLU A 164 -9.86 17.26 -4.80
N GLN A 165 -9.29 17.24 -6.00
CA GLN A 165 -8.43 18.33 -6.45
C GLN A 165 -9.12 19.61 -5.98
N ALA A 166 -9.09 19.86 -4.67
CA ALA A 166 -9.48 21.07 -4.03
C ALA A 166 -8.52 22.04 -4.67
N ASP A 167 -9.10 22.73 -5.63
CA ASP A 167 -8.54 23.62 -6.62
C ASP A 167 -7.04 23.81 -6.40
N ALA A 168 -6.18 23.26 -7.26
CA ALA A 168 -4.73 23.34 -7.07
C ALA A 168 -4.27 24.78 -6.75
N ALA A 169 -4.99 25.77 -7.25
CA ALA A 169 -4.85 27.19 -6.90
C ALA A 169 -5.11 27.52 -5.42
N THR A 170 -6.12 26.93 -4.79
CA THR A 170 -6.41 27.08 -3.36
C THR A 170 -5.33 26.41 -2.51
N ARG A 171 -4.88 25.21 -2.90
CA ARG A 171 -3.76 24.54 -2.20
C ARG A 171 -2.48 25.37 -2.26
N ASP A 172 -2.15 25.96 -3.42
CA ASP A 172 -1.00 26.85 -3.58
C ASP A 172 -1.11 28.10 -2.69
N LYS A 173 -2.30 28.73 -2.64
CA LYS A 173 -2.56 29.89 -1.76
C LYS A 173 -2.40 29.55 -0.28
N ASP A 174 -2.92 28.41 0.16
CA ASP A 174 -2.79 27.99 1.55
C ASP A 174 -1.34 27.61 1.89
N MET A 175 -0.63 26.95 0.98
CA MET A 175 0.79 26.68 1.16
C MET A 175 1.60 27.98 1.28
N LYS A 176 1.34 28.98 0.43
CA LYS A 176 1.95 30.32 0.55
C LYS A 176 1.64 30.99 1.88
N THR A 177 0.44 30.78 2.42
CA THR A 177 0.04 31.33 3.72
C THR A 177 0.78 30.64 4.86
N VAL A 178 0.93 29.32 4.81
CA VAL A 178 1.78 28.58 5.77
C VAL A 178 3.23 29.04 5.69
N LEU A 179 3.76 29.26 4.47
CA LEU A 179 5.13 29.73 4.26
C LEU A 179 5.41 31.09 4.92
N ARG A 180 4.43 31.99 4.99
CA ARG A 180 4.55 33.27 5.71
C ARG A 180 4.72 33.11 7.23
N HIS A 181 4.28 31.97 7.78
CA HIS A 181 4.38 31.64 9.20
C HIS A 181 5.49 30.63 9.52
N THR A 182 6.36 30.32 8.55
CA THR A 182 7.53 29.46 8.75
C THR A 182 8.44 29.94 9.87
N GLY A 183 8.55 31.24 10.12
CA GLY A 183 9.33 31.78 11.24
C GLY A 183 8.81 31.34 12.61
N GLU A 184 7.49 31.31 12.82
CA GLU A 184 6.90 30.82 14.08
C GLU A 184 7.07 29.30 14.21
N LEU A 185 6.88 28.57 13.11
CA LEU A 185 7.08 27.12 13.07
C LEU A 185 8.55 26.75 13.35
N ALA A 186 9.50 27.47 12.76
CA ALA A 186 10.94 27.32 13.00
C ALA A 186 11.32 27.67 14.45
N SER A 187 10.65 28.65 15.06
CA SER A 187 10.83 28.96 16.47
C SER A 187 10.38 27.79 17.36
N CYS A 188 9.27 27.14 17.04
CA CYS A 188 8.83 25.93 17.75
C CYS A 188 9.82 24.77 17.60
N THR A 189 10.28 24.46 16.38
CA THR A 189 11.19 23.33 16.12
C THR A 189 12.59 23.56 16.68
N SER A 190 13.07 24.81 16.72
CA SER A 190 14.35 25.15 17.36
C SER A 190 14.29 25.11 18.88
N LYS A 191 13.15 25.47 19.48
CA LYS A 191 12.95 25.46 20.94
C LYS A 191 12.82 24.03 21.49
N TYR A 192 12.10 23.16 20.79
CA TYR A 192 11.86 21.78 21.23
C TYR A 192 12.57 20.79 20.32
N ARG A 193 13.72 20.28 20.76
CA ARG A 193 14.43 19.23 20.04
C ARG A 193 13.79 17.87 20.26
N VAL A 194 13.55 17.16 19.18
CA VAL A 194 13.03 15.78 19.17
C VAL A 194 14.04 14.84 18.53
N SER A 195 13.89 13.54 18.76
CA SER A 195 14.74 12.50 18.17
C SER A 195 14.35 12.11 16.74
N VAL A 196 13.23 12.63 16.24
CA VAL A 196 12.69 12.30 14.91
C VAL A 196 13.20 13.32 13.90
N GLU A 197 13.64 12.85 12.73
CA GLU A 197 14.21 13.69 11.66
C GLU A 197 13.14 14.29 10.74
N ALA A 198 11.98 13.65 10.66
CA ALA A 198 10.85 14.09 9.84
C ALA A 198 9.54 13.89 10.60
N ALA A 199 8.57 14.74 10.31
CA ALA A 199 7.22 14.62 10.82
C ALA A 199 6.21 14.96 9.74
N THR A 200 5.11 14.22 9.68
CA THR A 200 3.98 14.60 8.83
C THR A 200 2.93 15.30 9.68
N VAL A 201 2.21 16.25 9.09
CA VAL A 201 1.15 17.01 9.72
C VAL A 201 -0.10 16.92 8.88
N ASP A 202 -1.13 16.31 9.44
CA ASP A 202 -2.47 16.27 8.88
C ASP A 202 -3.34 17.32 9.55
N MET A 203 -3.82 18.27 8.76
CA MET A 203 -4.71 19.32 9.22
C MET A 203 -6.06 19.20 8.56
N MET A 204 -7.12 19.42 9.33
CA MET A 204 -8.46 19.65 8.80
C MET A 204 -8.77 21.13 8.93
N ILE A 205 -9.08 21.76 7.80
CA ILE A 205 -9.48 23.16 7.71
C ILE A 205 -10.97 23.19 7.44
N ASP A 206 -11.75 23.92 8.24
CA ASP A 206 -13.19 24.05 8.06
C ASP A 206 -13.55 24.96 6.87
N SER A 207 -14.84 25.02 6.51
CA SER A 207 -15.34 25.90 5.45
C SER A 207 -15.11 27.40 5.72
N ALA A 208 -14.93 27.80 6.98
CA ALA A 208 -14.61 29.17 7.36
C ALA A 208 -13.12 29.51 7.22
N GLY A 209 -12.28 28.56 6.78
CA GLY A 209 -10.83 28.74 6.67
C GLY A 209 -10.13 28.70 8.03
N LYS A 210 -10.75 28.13 9.05
CA LYS A 210 -10.16 27.94 10.38
C LYS A 210 -9.69 26.50 10.56
N LEU A 211 -8.67 26.35 11.38
CA LEU A 211 -8.13 25.05 11.72
C LEU A 211 -9.07 24.31 12.68
N GLU A 212 -9.64 23.20 12.21
CA GLU A 212 -10.57 22.36 12.97
C GLU A 212 -9.82 21.32 13.80
N SER A 213 -8.88 20.61 13.19
CA SER A 213 -8.03 19.64 13.88
C SER A 213 -6.63 19.55 13.26
N VAL A 214 -5.66 19.11 14.07
CA VAL A 214 -4.28 18.87 13.66
C VAL A 214 -3.81 17.57 14.30
N ARG A 215 -3.24 16.69 13.49
CA ARG A 215 -2.57 15.45 13.92
C ARG A 215 -1.14 15.45 13.39
N PHE A 216 -0.22 14.92 14.19
CA PHE A 216 1.18 14.76 13.80
C PHE A 216 1.55 13.29 13.77
N GLU A 217 2.34 12.89 12.79
CA GLU A 217 3.02 11.59 12.76
C GLU A 217 4.53 11.82 12.81
N PRO A 218 5.26 11.11 13.70
CA PRO A 218 4.78 10.08 14.61
C PRO A 218 4.13 10.65 15.89
N ALA A 219 3.35 9.82 16.60
CA ALA A 219 2.48 10.23 17.70
C ALA A 219 3.22 10.85 18.91
N GLU A 220 4.52 10.61 19.04
CA GLU A 220 5.38 11.24 20.05
C GLU A 220 5.46 12.75 19.87
N ILE A 221 5.37 13.24 18.63
CA ILE A 221 5.32 14.68 18.35
C ILE A 221 3.97 15.25 18.74
N ASP A 222 2.89 14.55 18.41
CA ASP A 222 1.52 14.94 18.67
C ASP A 222 1.25 15.14 20.17
N SER A 223 1.69 14.19 21.00
CA SER A 223 1.55 14.25 22.46
C SER A 223 2.60 15.12 23.16
N GLY A 224 3.66 15.52 22.44
CA GLY A 224 4.80 16.24 22.99
C GLY A 224 4.64 17.77 23.08
N PRO A 225 5.59 18.47 23.74
CA PRO A 225 5.60 19.93 23.83
C PRO A 225 5.80 20.60 22.46
N LEU A 226 6.49 19.93 21.53
CA LEU A 226 6.64 20.38 20.14
C LEU A 226 5.27 20.42 19.45
N GLY A 227 4.48 19.35 19.51
CA GLY A 227 3.13 19.31 18.94
C GLY A 227 2.24 20.40 19.53
N GLY A 228 2.28 20.63 20.84
CA GLY A 228 1.55 21.75 21.47
C GLY A 228 1.94 23.13 20.91
N CYS A 229 3.25 23.37 20.72
CA CYS A 229 3.74 24.61 20.11
C CYS A 229 3.29 24.75 18.66
N LEU A 230 3.44 23.69 17.85
CA LEU A 230 3.06 23.67 16.44
C LEU A 230 1.55 23.89 16.27
N ARG A 231 0.70 23.23 17.06
CA ARG A 231 -0.76 23.48 17.04
C ARG A 231 -1.10 24.93 17.33
N THR A 232 -0.42 25.54 18.29
CA THR A 232 -0.64 26.95 18.64
C THR A 232 -0.22 27.88 17.49
N ALA A 233 0.91 27.60 16.83
CA ALA A 233 1.38 28.38 15.69
C ALA A 233 0.45 28.21 14.47
N LEU A 234 0.09 26.97 14.13
CA LEU A 234 -0.82 26.64 13.03
C LEU A 234 -2.23 27.20 13.27
N GLY A 235 -2.71 27.22 14.53
CA GLY A 235 -4.02 27.77 14.90
C GLY A 235 -4.16 29.28 14.71
N LYS A 236 -3.05 30.02 14.53
CA LYS A 236 -3.08 31.45 14.20
C LYS A 236 -3.24 31.71 12.70
N ILE A 237 -3.05 30.69 11.86
CA ILE A 237 -3.09 30.83 10.41
C ILE A 237 -4.55 30.91 9.97
N ALA A 238 -4.89 31.99 9.26
CA ALA A 238 -6.19 32.14 8.61
C ALA A 238 -6.07 31.62 7.17
N PHE A 239 -6.68 30.46 6.90
CA PHE A 239 -6.68 29.85 5.57
C PHE A 239 -7.76 30.44 4.67
N VAL A 240 -7.66 30.15 3.37
CA VAL A 240 -8.69 30.56 2.40
C VAL A 240 -10.01 29.85 2.74
N LYS A 241 -11.12 30.60 2.75
CA LYS A 241 -12.47 30.05 2.96
C LYS A 241 -12.86 29.08 1.84
N ARG A 242 -13.56 28.00 2.20
CA ARG A 242 -13.92 26.90 1.29
C ARG A 242 -15.39 26.52 1.45
N ASN A 243 -15.92 25.74 0.50
CA ASN A 243 -17.31 25.30 0.56
C ASN A 243 -17.53 24.11 1.52
N ALA A 244 -16.46 23.36 1.82
CA ALA A 244 -16.47 22.20 2.69
C ALA A 244 -15.15 22.12 3.48
N SER A 245 -15.13 21.32 4.55
CA SER A 245 -13.89 21.02 5.27
C SER A 245 -12.93 20.27 4.36
N THR A 246 -11.63 20.59 4.42
CA THR A 246 -10.62 19.92 3.59
C THR A 246 -9.39 19.56 4.39
N GLY A 247 -8.81 18.40 4.07
CA GLY A 247 -7.51 17.98 4.58
C GLY A 247 -6.35 18.71 3.89
N LEU A 248 -5.35 19.13 4.66
CA LEU A 248 -4.07 19.61 4.17
C LEU A 248 -2.94 18.82 4.84
N HIS A 249 -2.11 18.18 4.01
CA HIS A 249 -0.95 17.41 4.46
C HIS A 249 0.33 18.23 4.28
N LEU A 250 1.17 18.28 5.31
CA LEU A 250 2.50 18.88 5.25
C LEU A 250 3.57 17.95 5.80
N ASP A 251 4.66 17.85 5.05
CA ASP A 251 5.90 17.22 5.51
C ASP A 251 6.81 18.28 6.16
N LEU A 252 7.18 18.04 7.41
CA LEU A 252 8.11 18.85 8.18
C LEU A 252 9.45 18.14 8.29
N SER A 253 10.50 18.78 7.77
CA SER A 253 11.88 18.38 8.08
C SER A 253 12.29 18.99 9.41
N LEU A 254 12.72 18.15 10.35
CA LEU A 254 13.12 18.54 11.69
C LEU A 254 14.66 18.53 11.80
N PRO A 255 15.26 19.55 12.43
CA PRO A 255 16.72 19.59 12.55
C PRO A 255 17.23 18.43 13.41
N PRO A 256 18.27 17.70 12.96
CA PRO A 256 18.79 16.55 13.71
C PRO A 256 19.35 16.99 15.05
N ARG A 257 19.19 16.12 16.06
CA ARG A 257 19.78 16.34 17.39
C ARG A 257 21.30 16.24 17.25
N LYS A 258 22.02 17.37 17.42
CA LYS A 258 23.48 17.36 17.54
C LYS A 258 23.88 16.41 18.68
N SER A 259 24.52 15.30 18.33
CA SER A 259 25.12 14.31 19.23
C SER A 259 26.27 14.91 20.01
#